data_AF-A0A510WTM5-F1
#
_entry.id   AF-A0A510WTM5-F1
#
_cell.length_a   1.000
_cell.length_b   1.000
_cell.length_c   1.000
_cell.angle_alpha   90.00
_cell.angle_beta   90.00
_cell.angle_gamma   90.00
#
_symmetry.space_group_name_H-M   'P 1'
#
loop_
_entity.id
_entity.type
_entity.pdbx_description
1 polymer ?
#
loop_
_entity_poly.entity_id
_entity_poly.type
_entity_poly.pdbx_seq_one_letter_code
_entity_poly.pdbx_strand_id
1 'polypeptide(L)'
;MSEKLQTVTFFPDGTTKQKSKDARSLSTTGRLMAYRDQLKKNLDNGIHFTEILNQLITTDDAMVLLKSIQQLSTYQLDSAYLIYPQQYTRPDFYLIFLSRLLGLHQAEKLVLQANEQNDELYHEFPGIDKLGYFTFVENPDGSAYYVEQHTQETLFFIDFNKHLLLFNSEALTNLLIVKLKKEINEETLRKFELQLLAIGKFMKEDYGFDVDFNILDPSNYASYAIMDDQMPQTALDKLFINASNAGYMLITGMHNEAELELSRGIKMAVEPQENGQWVIKINDPDNRISWFDVLNKYDFIRDWYLGNLESLEIKNDPRYY
;
A
#
# COMPACT_ATOMS: atom_id res chain seq x y z
N MET A 1 59.83 2.81 23.91
CA MET A 1 58.52 2.13 24.08
C MET A 1 57.91 2.01 22.71
N SER A 2 57.86 0.80 22.14
CA SER A 2 57.26 0.57 20.81
C SER A 2 55.78 0.31 21.02
N GLU A 3 54.91 1.22 20.55
CA GLU A 3 53.48 0.92 20.46
C GLU A 3 53.30 -0.30 19.56
N LYS A 4 52.71 -1.36 20.11
CA LYS A 4 52.25 -2.49 19.29
C LYS A 4 51.12 -1.96 18.43
N LEU A 5 51.39 -1.73 17.15
CA LEU A 5 50.36 -1.58 16.12
C LEU A 5 49.50 -2.85 16.15
N GLN A 6 48.38 -2.78 16.87
CA GLN A 6 47.39 -3.85 16.86
C GLN A 6 46.59 -3.72 15.55
N THR A 7 46.25 -4.85 14.94
CA THR A 7 45.30 -4.87 13.83
C THR A 7 43.99 -4.25 14.30
N VAL A 8 43.65 -3.10 13.73
CA VAL A 8 42.38 -2.40 13.98
C VAL A 8 41.35 -2.99 13.03
N THR A 9 40.28 -3.57 13.56
CA THR A 9 39.09 -3.86 12.76
C THR A 9 38.29 -2.57 12.67
N PHE A 10 38.26 -1.97 11.47
CA PHE A 10 37.40 -0.83 11.20
C PHE A 10 35.98 -1.33 10.96
N PHE A 11 35.05 -0.86 11.80
CA PHE A 11 33.62 -1.05 11.61
C PHE A 11 33.04 0.28 11.12
N PRO A 12 32.46 0.33 9.91
CA PRO A 12 31.96 1.58 9.31
C PRO A 12 30.85 2.29 10.10
N ASP A 13 30.16 1.59 11.00
CA ASP A 13 29.06 2.11 11.84
C ASP A 13 29.52 2.61 13.22
N GLY A 14 30.84 2.62 13.49
CA GLY A 14 31.40 3.01 14.79
C GLY A 14 31.15 2.01 15.92
N THR A 15 30.55 0.85 15.66
CA THR A 15 30.30 -0.16 16.69
C THR A 15 31.53 -1.03 16.95
N THR A 16 31.76 -1.37 18.22
CA THR A 16 32.79 -2.34 18.63
C THR A 16 32.11 -3.64 19.04
N LYS A 17 31.65 -4.46 18.08
CA LYS A 17 31.15 -5.79 18.42
C LYS A 17 32.29 -6.68 18.93
N GLN A 18 32.09 -7.28 20.11
CA GLN A 18 33.01 -8.23 20.72
C GLN A 18 33.29 -9.40 19.76
N LYS A 19 34.58 -9.70 19.57
CA LYS A 19 35.09 -10.84 18.81
C LYS A 19 34.28 -12.11 19.10
N SER A 20 33.67 -12.69 18.07
CA SER A 20 33.08 -14.03 18.18
C SER A 20 34.14 -15.02 18.66
N LYS A 21 33.75 -15.90 19.59
CA LYS A 21 34.65 -16.86 20.26
C LYS A 21 35.22 -17.93 19.32
N ASP A 22 34.75 -18.02 18.08
CA ASP A 22 35.16 -19.05 17.11
C ASP A 22 36.52 -18.76 16.45
N ALA A 23 37.05 -17.54 16.56
CA ALA A 23 38.33 -17.17 15.96
C ALA A 23 39.57 -17.69 16.71
N ARG A 24 39.46 -18.65 17.64
CA ARG A 24 40.59 -19.14 18.45
C ARG A 24 41.34 -20.36 17.89
N SER A 25 40.93 -20.96 16.76
CA SER A 25 41.57 -22.20 16.23
C SER A 25 42.36 -22.03 14.91
N LEU A 26 42.31 -20.87 14.26
CA LEU A 26 42.95 -20.67 12.95
C LEU A 26 44.39 -20.15 13.07
N SER A 27 45.32 -20.80 12.36
CA SER A 27 46.68 -20.32 12.12
C SER A 27 46.66 -18.95 11.42
N THR A 28 47.75 -18.17 11.50
CA THR A 28 47.85 -16.86 10.83
C THR A 28 47.54 -16.95 9.33
N THR A 29 48.04 -17.99 8.66
CA THR A 29 47.72 -18.28 7.25
C THR A 29 46.23 -18.58 7.05
N GLY A 30 45.62 -19.36 7.95
CA GLY A 30 44.19 -19.65 7.91
C GLY A 30 43.32 -18.40 8.09
N ARG A 31 43.74 -17.44 8.94
CA ARG A 31 43.05 -16.15 9.09
C ARG A 31 43.12 -15.29 7.83
N LEU A 32 44.29 -15.23 7.18
CA LEU A 32 44.48 -14.49 5.94
C LEU A 32 43.68 -15.09 4.77
N MET A 33 43.63 -16.43 4.68
CA MET A 33 42.79 -17.12 3.72
C MET A 33 41.31 -16.83 3.97
N ALA A 34 40.83 -16.97 5.21
CA ALA A 34 39.45 -16.66 5.58
C ALA A 34 39.07 -15.21 5.26
N TYR A 35 39.93 -14.24 5.57
CA TYR A 35 39.70 -12.84 5.23
C TYR A 35 39.57 -12.62 3.73
N ARG A 36 40.51 -13.16 2.93
CA ARG A 36 40.46 -13.09 1.45
C ARG A 36 39.17 -13.71 0.91
N ASP A 37 38.78 -14.86 1.43
CA ASP A 37 37.61 -15.59 0.95
C ASP A 37 36.30 -14.86 1.31
N GLN A 38 36.25 -14.20 2.48
CA GLN A 38 35.14 -13.30 2.86
C GLN A 38 35.05 -12.08 1.94
N LEU A 39 36.18 -11.45 1.60
CA LEU A 39 36.18 -10.33 0.65
C LEU A 39 35.65 -10.75 -0.72
N LYS A 40 36.11 -11.88 -1.26
CA LYS A 40 35.59 -12.42 -2.53
C LYS A 40 34.09 -12.67 -2.46
N LYS A 41 33.63 -13.34 -1.40
CA LYS A 41 32.20 -13.61 -1.19
C LYS A 41 31.37 -12.32 -1.13
N ASN A 42 31.87 -11.27 -0.49
CA ASN A 42 31.15 -9.99 -0.41
C ASN A 42 31.08 -9.25 -1.75
N LEU A 43 32.15 -9.32 -2.56
CA LEU A 43 32.15 -8.77 -3.91
C LEU A 43 31.16 -9.54 -4.80
N ASP A 44 31.17 -10.87 -4.73
CA ASP A 44 30.20 -11.71 -5.46
C ASP A 44 28.76 -11.41 -4.99
N ASN A 45 28.54 -11.18 -3.69
CA ASN A 45 27.24 -10.78 -3.14
C ASN A 45 26.77 -9.42 -3.69
N GLY A 46 27.69 -8.47 -3.85
CA GLY A 46 27.40 -7.16 -4.44
C GLY A 46 27.07 -7.26 -5.93
N ILE A 47 27.83 -8.06 -6.68
CA ILE A 47 27.54 -8.32 -8.11
C ILE A 47 26.13 -8.92 -8.23
N HIS A 48 25.82 -9.95 -7.46
CA HIS A 48 24.51 -10.59 -7.53
C HIS A 48 23.36 -9.66 -7.12
N PHE A 49 23.57 -8.81 -6.10
CA PHE A 49 22.61 -7.75 -5.77
C PHE A 49 22.33 -6.83 -6.96
N THR A 50 23.38 -6.37 -7.65
CA THR A 50 23.20 -5.50 -8.82
C THR A 50 22.48 -6.20 -9.98
N GLU A 51 22.66 -7.51 -10.16
CA GLU A 51 21.92 -8.30 -11.15
C GLU A 51 20.41 -8.31 -10.84
N ILE A 52 20.03 -8.56 -9.59
CA ILE A 52 18.61 -8.58 -9.18
C ILE A 52 18.00 -7.18 -9.28
N LEU A 53 18.73 -6.13 -8.86
CA LEU A 53 18.28 -4.75 -8.99
C LEU A 53 18.12 -4.35 -10.46
N ASN A 54 19.04 -4.75 -11.33
CA ASN A 54 18.92 -4.52 -12.77
C ASN A 54 17.67 -5.19 -13.34
N GLN A 55 17.34 -6.41 -12.91
CA GLN A 55 16.10 -7.08 -13.30
C GLN A 55 14.87 -6.29 -12.83
N LEU A 56 14.85 -5.85 -11.56
CA LEU A 56 13.76 -5.02 -11.04
C LEU A 56 13.54 -3.76 -11.90
N ILE A 57 14.62 -3.07 -12.29
CA ILE A 57 14.54 -1.78 -13.00
C ILE A 57 14.24 -1.94 -14.50
N THR A 58 14.73 -2.99 -15.15
CA THR A 58 14.78 -3.05 -16.62
C THR A 58 13.97 -4.17 -17.26
N THR A 59 13.46 -5.13 -16.48
CA THR A 59 12.68 -6.23 -17.05
C THR A 59 11.36 -5.73 -17.64
N ASP A 60 10.95 -6.38 -18.73
CA ASP A 60 9.60 -6.29 -19.32
C ASP A 60 8.75 -7.54 -19.02
N ASP A 61 9.35 -8.55 -18.37
CA ASP A 61 8.66 -9.76 -17.91
C ASP A 61 8.13 -9.53 -16.49
N ALA A 62 6.80 -9.61 -16.35
CA ALA A 62 6.09 -9.41 -15.10
C ALA A 62 6.56 -10.40 -14.00
N MET A 63 6.69 -11.69 -14.32
CA MET A 63 7.10 -12.69 -13.32
C MET A 63 8.55 -12.50 -12.88
N VAL A 64 9.42 -12.04 -13.79
CA VAL A 64 10.77 -11.62 -13.42
C VAL A 64 10.70 -10.42 -12.46
N LEU A 65 9.85 -9.42 -12.73
CA LEU A 65 9.69 -8.25 -11.87
C LEU A 65 9.27 -8.65 -10.44
N LEU A 66 8.25 -9.50 -10.31
CA LEU A 66 7.78 -10.02 -9.02
C LEU A 66 8.88 -10.80 -8.28
N LYS A 67 9.59 -11.68 -9.01
CA LYS A 67 10.66 -12.49 -8.41
C LYS A 67 11.81 -11.61 -7.93
N SER A 68 12.17 -10.58 -8.68
CA SER A 68 13.23 -9.65 -8.29
C SER A 68 12.88 -8.92 -7.00
N ILE A 69 11.64 -8.46 -6.83
CA ILE A 69 11.25 -7.78 -5.59
C ILE A 69 11.19 -8.74 -4.38
N GLN A 70 10.74 -9.99 -4.58
CA GLN A 70 10.75 -11.02 -3.53
C GLN A 70 12.19 -11.38 -3.10
N GLN A 71 13.14 -11.35 -4.02
CA GLN A 71 14.55 -11.57 -3.71
C GLN A 71 15.15 -10.37 -2.97
N LEU A 72 14.89 -9.14 -3.43
CA LEU A 72 15.39 -7.91 -2.81
C LEU A 72 14.81 -7.68 -1.41
N SER A 73 13.55 -8.05 -1.16
CA SER A 73 12.91 -7.91 0.15
C SER A 73 13.55 -8.75 1.25
N THR A 74 14.33 -9.77 0.88
CA THR A 74 15.06 -10.62 1.85
C THR A 74 16.57 -10.53 1.69
N TYR A 75 17.06 -9.73 0.75
CA TYR A 75 18.48 -9.65 0.43
C TYR A 75 19.25 -8.90 1.53
N GLN A 76 20.38 -9.46 1.93
CA GLN A 76 21.30 -8.84 2.87
C GLN A 76 22.61 -8.52 2.12
N LEU A 77 22.77 -7.25 1.74
CA LEU A 77 23.94 -6.78 0.99
C LEU A 77 25.17 -6.65 1.91
N ASP A 78 24.98 -6.00 3.06
CA ASP A 78 26.04 -5.79 4.04
C ASP A 78 26.41 -7.08 4.77
N SER A 79 27.68 -7.16 5.17
CA SER A 79 28.18 -8.22 6.05
C SER A 79 29.07 -7.66 7.15
N ALA A 80 29.48 -8.53 8.07
CA ALA A 80 30.45 -8.18 9.11
C ALA A 80 31.82 -7.72 8.58
N TYR A 81 32.09 -7.91 7.28
CA TYR A 81 33.38 -7.59 6.64
C TYR A 81 33.31 -6.46 5.62
N LEU A 82 32.13 -6.12 5.10
CA LEU A 82 31.93 -5.06 4.13
C LEU A 82 30.55 -4.42 4.35
N ILE A 83 30.52 -3.10 4.51
CA ILE A 83 29.30 -2.30 4.55
C ILE A 83 29.34 -1.38 3.33
N TYR A 84 28.25 -1.34 2.58
CA TYR A 84 28.11 -0.47 1.41
C TYR A 84 27.62 0.92 1.89
N PRO A 85 28.31 2.01 1.53
CA PRO A 85 28.05 3.33 2.11
C PRO A 85 26.73 3.97 1.65
N GLN A 86 26.23 3.60 0.47
CA GLN A 86 24.92 4.02 -0.04
C GLN A 86 24.15 2.78 -0.48
N GLN A 87 22.94 2.63 0.03
CA GLN A 87 22.05 1.54 -0.34
C GLN A 87 20.60 2.00 -0.23
N TYR A 88 19.82 1.68 -1.26
CA TYR A 88 18.37 1.71 -1.15
C TYR A 88 17.91 0.64 -0.16
N THR A 89 16.87 0.97 0.56
CA THR A 89 16.21 0.12 1.55
C THR A 89 15.09 -0.69 0.91
N ARG A 90 14.52 -1.64 1.65
CA ARG A 90 13.42 -2.46 1.15
C ARG A 90 12.18 -1.64 0.77
N PRO A 91 11.76 -0.62 1.55
CA PRO A 91 10.75 0.34 1.10
C PRO A 91 11.01 0.94 -0.28
N ASP A 92 12.25 1.33 -0.58
CA ASP A 92 12.63 1.90 -1.88
C ASP A 92 12.44 0.90 -3.02
N PHE A 93 12.80 -0.37 -2.80
CA PHE A 93 12.56 -1.42 -3.80
C PHE A 93 11.07 -1.64 -4.06
N TYR A 94 10.20 -1.52 -3.04
CA TYR A 94 8.75 -1.61 -3.22
C TYR A 94 8.19 -0.45 -4.03
N LEU A 95 8.74 0.76 -3.86
CA LEU A 95 8.40 1.92 -4.69
C LEU A 95 8.81 1.70 -6.16
N ILE A 96 10.05 1.25 -6.39
CA ILE A 96 10.53 0.91 -7.73
C ILE A 96 9.63 -0.15 -8.36
N PHE A 97 9.28 -1.21 -7.62
CA PHE A 97 8.39 -2.27 -8.11
C PHE A 97 7.04 -1.69 -8.58
N LEU A 98 6.38 -0.86 -7.77
CA LEU A 98 5.10 -0.27 -8.16
C LEU A 98 5.22 0.65 -9.38
N SER A 99 6.26 1.47 -9.45
CA SER A 99 6.51 2.31 -10.62
C SER A 99 6.71 1.48 -11.88
N ARG A 100 7.48 0.39 -11.78
CA ARG A 100 7.71 -0.55 -12.88
C ARG A 100 6.43 -1.29 -13.29
N LEU A 101 5.64 -1.77 -12.33
CA LEU A 101 4.34 -2.38 -12.58
C LEU A 101 3.46 -1.47 -13.44
N LEU A 102 3.33 -0.20 -13.05
CA LEU A 102 2.54 0.78 -13.77
C LEU A 102 3.12 1.12 -15.14
N GLY A 103 4.46 1.18 -15.23
CA GLY A 103 5.18 1.40 -16.49
C GLY A 103 4.96 0.29 -17.52
N LEU A 104 4.94 -0.98 -17.09
CA LEU A 104 4.66 -2.13 -17.98
C LEU A 104 3.26 -2.04 -18.62
N HIS A 105 2.30 -1.47 -17.91
CA HIS A 105 0.93 -1.25 -18.40
C HIS A 105 0.71 0.12 -19.06
N GLN A 106 1.76 0.94 -19.21
CA GLN A 106 1.67 2.32 -19.72
C GLN A 106 0.64 3.16 -18.95
N ALA A 107 0.49 2.88 -17.66
CA ALA A 107 -0.47 3.48 -16.73
C ALA A 107 0.22 4.29 -15.63
N GLU A 108 1.49 4.66 -15.85
CA GLU A 108 2.30 5.42 -14.91
C GLU A 108 1.85 6.88 -14.87
N LYS A 109 1.19 7.25 -13.77
CA LYS A 109 1.03 8.65 -13.37
C LYS A 109 1.72 8.97 -12.04
N LEU A 110 1.99 7.96 -11.21
CA LEU A 110 2.85 8.12 -10.04
C LEU A 110 4.27 8.34 -10.54
N VAL A 111 4.93 9.36 -9.99
CA VAL A 111 6.30 9.71 -10.34
C VAL A 111 7.20 9.29 -9.20
N LEU A 112 8.16 8.42 -9.50
CA LEU A 112 9.23 8.07 -8.56
C LEU A 112 10.26 9.20 -8.50
N GLN A 113 10.47 9.73 -7.31
CA GLN A 113 11.44 10.77 -7.02
C GLN A 113 12.50 10.25 -6.04
N ALA A 114 13.67 10.90 -6.05
CA ALA A 114 14.74 10.65 -5.10
C ALA A 114 15.00 11.92 -4.28
N ASN A 115 15.12 11.76 -2.96
CA ASN A 115 15.53 12.83 -2.07
C ASN A 115 17.06 12.83 -1.93
N GLU A 116 17.74 13.78 -2.59
CA GLU A 116 19.20 13.90 -2.56
C GLU A 116 19.79 14.15 -1.16
N GLN A 117 18.99 14.60 -0.18
CA GLN A 117 19.48 14.87 1.18
C GLN A 117 19.48 13.63 2.08
N ASN A 118 18.53 12.72 1.85
CA ASN A 118 18.30 11.56 2.71
C ASN A 118 18.54 10.22 2.02
N ASP A 119 18.89 10.21 0.73
CA ASP A 119 19.10 9.02 -0.09
C ASP A 119 17.87 8.07 -0.12
N GLU A 120 16.66 8.63 0.02
CA GLU A 120 15.38 7.90 0.06
C GLU A 120 14.57 8.12 -1.23
N LEU A 121 13.80 7.10 -1.63
CA LEU A 121 12.82 7.21 -2.72
C LEU A 121 11.43 7.50 -2.18
N TYR A 122 10.63 8.17 -3.00
CA TYR A 122 9.22 8.40 -2.70
C TYR A 122 8.42 8.56 -4.00
N HIS A 123 7.11 8.35 -3.90
CA HIS A 123 6.18 8.62 -4.99
C HIS A 123 5.50 9.97 -4.79
N GLU A 124 5.34 10.69 -5.89
CA GLU A 124 4.44 11.83 -6.00
C GLU A 124 3.32 11.51 -6.99
N PHE A 125 2.15 12.11 -6.78
CA PHE A 125 1.08 12.07 -7.76
C PHE A 125 0.82 13.50 -8.29
N PRO A 126 0.86 13.74 -9.61
CA PRO A 126 0.64 15.06 -10.18
C PRO A 126 -0.69 15.68 -9.74
N GLY A 127 -0.63 16.84 -9.10
CA GLY A 127 -1.77 17.56 -8.55
C GLY A 127 -2.03 17.27 -7.06
N ILE A 128 -1.32 16.32 -6.46
CA ILE A 128 -1.31 16.02 -5.01
C ILE A 128 0.09 16.24 -4.42
N ASP A 129 1.13 16.29 -5.26
CA ASP A 129 2.56 16.44 -4.95
C ASP A 129 2.90 17.59 -3.98
N LYS A 130 2.09 18.66 -3.93
CA LYS A 130 2.27 19.77 -2.99
C LYS A 130 1.64 19.54 -1.61
N LEU A 131 0.72 18.60 -1.52
CA LEU A 131 -0.05 18.28 -0.32
C LEU A 131 0.52 17.07 0.43
N GLY A 132 1.31 16.25 -0.26
CA GLY A 132 1.79 14.99 0.27
C GLY A 132 2.62 14.20 -0.73
N TYR A 133 3.32 13.22 -0.19
CA TYR A 133 4.09 12.22 -0.94
C TYR A 133 3.91 10.87 -0.27
N PHE A 134 4.26 9.81 -0.98
CA PHE A 134 3.95 8.45 -0.56
C PHE A 134 5.21 7.59 -0.49
N THR A 135 5.33 6.81 0.58
CA THR A 135 6.43 5.86 0.77
C THR A 135 5.90 4.53 1.29
N PHE A 136 6.76 3.53 1.33
CA PHE A 136 6.48 2.29 2.05
C PHE A 136 7.03 2.34 3.48
N VAL A 137 6.28 1.77 4.42
CA VAL A 137 6.75 1.47 5.78
C VAL A 137 6.77 -0.05 5.93
N GLU A 138 7.95 -0.62 6.14
CA GLU A 138 8.14 -2.07 6.21
C GLU A 138 7.85 -2.61 7.61
N ASN A 139 7.23 -3.80 7.66
CA ASN A 139 7.10 -4.62 8.85
C ASN A 139 8.25 -5.62 9.00
N PRO A 140 8.59 -6.07 10.23
CA PRO A 140 9.66 -7.04 10.44
C PRO A 140 9.51 -8.38 9.71
N ASP A 141 8.29 -8.74 9.30
CA ASP A 141 7.99 -9.97 8.56
C ASP A 141 8.16 -9.83 7.03
N GLY A 142 8.58 -8.66 6.56
CA GLY A 142 8.79 -8.35 5.14
C GLY A 142 7.54 -7.85 4.40
N SER A 143 6.39 -7.79 5.07
CA SER A 143 5.22 -7.07 4.54
C SER A 143 5.42 -5.54 4.67
N ALA A 144 4.58 -4.75 4.00
CA ALA A 144 4.70 -3.30 4.08
C ALA A 144 3.36 -2.58 3.92
N TYR A 145 3.34 -1.34 4.36
CA TYR A 145 2.24 -0.39 4.24
C TYR A 145 2.62 0.72 3.28
N TYR A 146 1.76 1.05 2.34
CA TYR A 146 1.92 2.23 1.50
C TYR A 146 1.22 3.43 2.16
N VAL A 147 2.01 4.43 2.53
CA VAL A 147 1.59 5.50 3.46
C VAL A 147 1.75 6.87 2.82
N GLU A 148 0.75 7.74 2.97
CA GLU A 148 0.87 9.17 2.67
C GLU A 148 1.54 9.89 3.85
N GLN A 149 2.68 10.52 3.62
CA GLN A 149 3.58 10.96 4.69
C GLN A 149 3.15 12.24 5.41
N HIS A 150 2.33 13.11 4.81
CA HIS A 150 1.85 14.31 5.48
C HIS A 150 0.77 13.99 6.52
N THR A 151 -0.12 13.05 6.19
CA THR A 151 -1.29 12.69 7.00
C THR A 151 -1.10 11.39 7.79
N GLN A 152 -0.08 10.60 7.44
CA GLN A 152 0.21 9.27 7.98
C GLN A 152 -0.91 8.25 7.72
N GLU A 153 -1.73 8.48 6.68
CA GLU A 153 -2.79 7.57 6.28
C GLU A 153 -2.19 6.38 5.51
N THR A 154 -2.40 5.18 6.02
CA THR A 154 -1.95 3.94 5.39
C THR A 154 -2.96 3.47 4.35
N LEU A 155 -2.67 3.66 3.06
CA LEU A 155 -3.63 3.42 1.99
C LEU A 155 -3.87 1.94 1.70
N PHE A 156 -2.80 1.14 1.73
CA PHE A 156 -2.90 -0.30 1.58
C PHE A 156 -1.73 -1.04 2.22
N PHE A 157 -1.98 -2.30 2.53
CA PHE A 157 -1.03 -3.32 2.97
C PHE A 157 -0.64 -4.18 1.77
N ILE A 158 0.63 -4.59 1.72
CA ILE A 158 1.13 -5.53 0.71
C ILE A 158 2.04 -6.59 1.33
N ASP A 159 1.88 -7.84 0.89
CA ASP A 159 2.79 -8.94 1.16
C ASP A 159 3.11 -9.67 -0.14
N PHE A 160 4.33 -9.48 -0.64
CA PHE A 160 4.80 -10.08 -1.88
C PHE A 160 4.97 -11.60 -1.80
N ASN A 161 5.18 -12.17 -0.60
CA ASN A 161 5.35 -13.61 -0.44
C ASN A 161 4.00 -14.33 -0.31
N LYS A 162 3.01 -13.67 0.31
CA LYS A 162 1.64 -14.19 0.41
C LYS A 162 0.75 -13.82 -0.77
N HIS A 163 1.23 -13.01 -1.70
CA HIS A 163 0.46 -12.46 -2.82
C HIS A 163 -0.83 -11.78 -2.34
N LEU A 164 -0.70 -10.88 -1.37
CA LEU A 164 -1.83 -10.22 -0.72
C LEU A 164 -1.71 -8.70 -0.86
N LEU A 165 -2.79 -8.04 -1.26
CA LEU A 165 -2.90 -6.58 -1.27
C LEU A 165 -4.27 -6.18 -0.71
N LEU A 166 -4.29 -5.40 0.36
CA LEU A 166 -5.54 -5.02 1.04
C LEU A 166 -5.62 -3.51 1.12
N PHE A 167 -6.67 -2.88 0.59
CA PHE A 167 -6.88 -1.45 0.74
C PHE A 167 -7.52 -1.12 2.09
N ASN A 168 -7.11 0.00 2.69
CA ASN A 168 -7.64 0.48 3.96
C ASN A 168 -8.78 1.48 3.73
N SER A 169 -10.01 1.08 4.05
CA SER A 169 -11.20 1.90 3.87
C SER A 169 -11.22 3.18 4.70
N GLU A 170 -10.70 3.13 5.93
CA GLU A 170 -10.66 4.24 6.87
C GLU A 170 -9.68 5.28 6.38
N ALA A 171 -8.45 4.86 6.09
CA ALA A 171 -7.39 5.74 5.59
C ALA A 171 -7.75 6.35 4.24
N LEU A 172 -8.35 5.57 3.33
CA LEU A 172 -8.83 6.08 2.04
C LEU A 172 -9.97 7.09 2.23
N THR A 173 -10.92 6.84 3.14
CA THR A 173 -11.99 7.79 3.46
C THR A 173 -11.40 9.09 4.01
N ASN A 174 -10.51 9.00 5.00
CA ASN A 174 -9.89 10.15 5.63
C ASN A 174 -9.04 10.97 4.65
N LEU A 175 -8.19 10.31 3.86
CA LEU A 175 -7.35 11.02 2.91
C LEU A 175 -8.17 11.59 1.75
N LEU A 176 -8.90 10.74 1.03
CA LEU A 176 -9.47 11.11 -0.25
C LEU A 176 -10.76 11.93 -0.11
N ILE A 177 -11.63 11.56 0.83
CA ILE A 177 -12.96 12.19 0.99
C ILE A 177 -12.91 13.37 1.97
N VAL A 178 -12.20 13.24 3.10
CA VAL A 178 -12.22 14.27 4.16
C VAL A 178 -11.17 15.37 3.95
N LYS A 179 -9.96 15.00 3.49
CA LYS A 179 -8.81 15.91 3.34
C LYS A 179 -8.67 16.40 1.90
N LEU A 180 -8.25 15.53 0.97
CA LEU A 180 -7.89 15.92 -0.40
C LEU A 180 -9.06 16.55 -1.17
N LYS A 181 -10.29 16.06 -1.02
CA LYS A 181 -11.46 16.64 -1.72
C LYS A 181 -11.64 18.16 -1.50
N LYS A 182 -11.15 18.71 -0.38
CA LYS A 182 -11.22 20.15 -0.09
C LYS A 182 -10.13 20.97 -0.77
N GLU A 183 -9.02 20.34 -1.11
CA GLU A 183 -7.78 20.98 -1.58
C GLU A 183 -7.56 20.77 -3.08
N ILE A 184 -8.09 19.69 -3.67
CA ILE A 184 -7.91 19.35 -5.08
C ILE A 184 -9.23 19.23 -5.83
N ASN A 185 -9.17 19.37 -7.15
CA ASN A 185 -10.34 19.21 -8.01
C ASN A 185 -10.74 17.73 -8.17
N GLU A 186 -12.00 17.51 -8.56
CA GLU A 186 -12.60 16.18 -8.71
C GLU A 186 -11.87 15.31 -9.76
N GLU A 187 -11.36 15.92 -10.84
CA GLU A 187 -10.66 15.20 -11.90
C GLU A 187 -9.32 14.61 -11.39
N THR A 188 -8.55 15.39 -10.64
CA THR A 188 -7.30 14.93 -10.01
C THR A 188 -7.59 13.83 -9.00
N LEU A 189 -8.62 13.99 -8.17
CA LEU A 189 -9.01 12.99 -7.18
C LEU A 189 -9.40 11.67 -7.87
N ARG A 190 -10.22 11.72 -8.91
CA ARG A 190 -10.61 10.55 -9.70
C ARG A 190 -9.42 9.91 -10.40
N LYS A 191 -8.47 10.69 -10.92
CA LYS A 191 -7.25 10.16 -11.53
C LYS A 191 -6.39 9.41 -10.51
N PHE A 192 -6.32 9.90 -9.27
CA PHE A 192 -5.57 9.25 -8.20
C PHE A 192 -6.26 7.96 -7.73
N GLU A 193 -7.57 7.99 -7.54
CA GLU A 193 -8.36 6.80 -7.25
C GLU A 193 -8.16 5.70 -8.32
N LEU A 194 -8.26 6.06 -9.60
CA LEU A 194 -8.02 5.13 -10.71
C LEU A 194 -6.59 4.57 -10.72
N GLN A 195 -5.62 5.33 -10.19
CA GLN A 195 -4.25 4.86 -10.05
C GLN A 195 -4.12 3.78 -8.98
N LEU A 196 -4.80 3.95 -7.83
CA LEU A 196 -4.86 2.94 -6.77
C LEU A 196 -5.55 1.67 -7.27
N LEU A 197 -6.68 1.83 -7.97
CA LEU A 197 -7.37 0.71 -8.62
C LEU A 197 -6.49 -0.02 -9.63
N ALA A 198 -5.73 0.72 -10.45
CA ALA A 198 -4.82 0.14 -11.42
C ALA A 198 -3.74 -0.73 -10.75
N ILE A 199 -3.16 -0.27 -9.63
CA ILE A 199 -2.19 -1.06 -8.86
C ILE A 199 -2.82 -2.40 -8.47
N GLY A 200 -3.95 -2.40 -7.76
CA GLY A 200 -4.58 -3.64 -7.32
C GLY A 200 -4.99 -4.55 -8.50
N LYS A 201 -5.49 -3.95 -9.59
CA LYS A 201 -5.89 -4.69 -10.78
C LYS A 201 -4.71 -5.41 -11.44
N PHE A 202 -3.60 -4.72 -11.68
CA PHE A 202 -2.43 -5.33 -12.30
C PHE A 202 -1.79 -6.38 -11.38
N MET A 203 -1.79 -6.16 -10.07
CA MET A 203 -1.33 -7.18 -9.11
C MET A 203 -2.16 -8.46 -9.20
N LYS A 204 -3.48 -8.32 -9.33
CA LYS A 204 -4.39 -9.47 -9.49
C LYS A 204 -4.23 -10.16 -10.84
N GLU A 205 -4.16 -9.40 -11.92
CA GLU A 205 -4.12 -9.92 -13.30
C GLU A 205 -2.78 -10.56 -13.67
N ASP A 206 -1.66 -9.92 -13.32
CA ASP A 206 -0.32 -10.37 -13.73
C ASP A 206 0.25 -11.43 -12.79
N TYR A 207 -0.06 -11.33 -11.50
CA TYR A 207 0.60 -12.12 -10.45
C TYR A 207 -0.34 -13.02 -9.66
N GLY A 208 -1.66 -12.90 -9.86
CA GLY A 208 -2.65 -13.67 -9.11
C GLY A 208 -2.72 -13.29 -7.65
N PHE A 209 -2.47 -12.02 -7.30
CA PHE A 209 -2.66 -11.54 -5.93
C PHE A 209 -4.13 -11.64 -5.52
N ASP A 210 -4.34 -12.00 -4.26
CA ASP A 210 -5.61 -11.76 -3.58
C ASP A 210 -5.68 -10.27 -3.23
N VAL A 211 -6.65 -9.58 -3.82
CA VAL A 211 -6.78 -8.14 -3.73
C VAL A 211 -8.14 -7.78 -3.19
N ASP A 212 -8.15 -7.19 -1.99
CA ASP A 212 -9.33 -6.55 -1.42
C ASP A 212 -9.29 -5.06 -1.75
N PHE A 213 -10.05 -4.66 -2.78
CA PHE A 213 -10.20 -3.27 -3.21
C PHE A 213 -11.02 -2.42 -2.21
N ASN A 214 -11.72 -3.07 -1.27
CA ASN A 214 -12.56 -2.45 -0.28
C ASN A 214 -13.47 -1.36 -0.90
N ILE A 215 -13.56 -0.14 -0.35
CA ILE A 215 -14.42 0.95 -0.85
C ILE A 215 -14.17 1.37 -2.31
N LEU A 216 -13.06 0.94 -2.90
CA LEU A 216 -12.72 1.22 -4.30
C LEU A 216 -13.32 0.18 -5.27
N ASP A 217 -13.73 -1.01 -4.82
CA ASP A 217 -14.22 -2.07 -5.71
C ASP A 217 -15.44 -1.59 -6.52
N PRO A 218 -15.38 -1.48 -7.85
CA PRO A 218 -16.51 -1.01 -8.66
C PRO A 218 -17.47 -2.14 -9.07
N SER A 219 -17.23 -3.37 -8.63
CA SER A 219 -18.07 -4.51 -8.97
C SER A 219 -19.45 -4.41 -8.32
N ASN A 220 -20.51 -4.66 -9.09
CA ASN A 220 -21.88 -4.84 -8.59
C ASN A 220 -22.03 -6.06 -7.66
N TYR A 221 -21.02 -6.94 -7.61
CA TYR A 221 -20.94 -8.02 -6.64
C TYR A 221 -20.23 -7.62 -5.35
N ALA A 222 -19.60 -6.44 -5.30
CA ALA A 222 -18.99 -5.92 -4.09
C ALA A 222 -20.04 -5.68 -3.02
N SER A 223 -19.69 -6.00 -1.78
CA SER A 223 -20.51 -5.72 -0.60
C SER A 223 -19.59 -5.07 0.43
N TYR A 224 -19.80 -3.79 0.70
CA TYR A 224 -18.99 -3.05 1.65
C TYR A 224 -19.55 -3.30 3.04
N ALA A 225 -18.95 -4.25 3.76
CA ALA A 225 -19.41 -4.64 5.09
C ALA A 225 -19.21 -3.50 6.09
N ILE A 226 -20.24 -3.23 6.87
CA ILE A 226 -20.21 -2.24 7.94
C ILE A 226 -19.53 -2.85 9.18
N MET A 227 -18.75 -2.08 9.93
CA MET A 227 -18.02 -2.54 11.10
C MET A 227 -18.95 -2.99 12.23
N ASP A 228 -20.04 -2.26 12.46
CA ASP A 228 -21.07 -2.61 13.45
C ASP A 228 -22.05 -3.65 12.86
N ASP A 229 -22.18 -4.78 13.56
CA ASP A 229 -23.11 -5.86 13.19
C ASP A 229 -24.56 -5.52 13.57
N GLN A 230 -24.79 -4.47 14.36
CA GLN A 230 -26.14 -4.00 14.70
C GLN A 230 -26.78 -3.22 13.54
N MET A 231 -28.11 -3.27 13.47
CA MET A 231 -28.86 -2.49 12.51
C MET A 231 -28.57 -0.98 12.71
N PRO A 232 -28.13 -0.25 11.67
CA PRO A 232 -27.77 1.16 11.79
C PRO A 232 -29.01 2.07 11.74
N GLN A 233 -29.98 1.84 12.63
CA GLN A 233 -31.31 2.45 12.58
C GLN A 233 -31.26 3.98 12.53
N THR A 234 -30.49 4.61 13.43
CA THR A 234 -30.33 6.07 13.45
C THR A 234 -29.72 6.61 12.16
N ALA A 235 -28.81 5.86 11.54
CA ALA A 235 -28.23 6.26 10.27
C ALA A 235 -29.25 6.13 9.14
N LEU A 236 -30.04 5.05 9.08
CA LEU A 236 -31.11 4.88 8.09
C LEU A 236 -32.18 5.97 8.18
N ASP A 237 -32.59 6.35 9.39
CA ASP A 237 -33.55 7.45 9.60
C ASP A 237 -33.01 8.78 9.05
N LYS A 238 -31.73 9.09 9.33
CA LYS A 238 -31.05 10.27 8.77
C LYS A 238 -30.92 10.20 7.26
N LEU A 239 -30.69 9.00 6.69
CA LEU A 239 -30.61 8.81 5.24
C LEU A 239 -31.94 9.19 4.57
N PHE A 240 -33.07 8.77 5.15
CA PHE A 240 -34.40 9.10 4.64
C PHE A 240 -34.62 10.62 4.58
N ILE A 241 -34.28 11.34 5.66
CA ILE A 241 -34.40 12.80 5.73
C ILE A 241 -33.49 13.47 4.69
N ASN A 242 -32.22 13.05 4.63
CA ASN A 242 -31.23 13.65 3.72
C ASN A 242 -31.56 13.38 2.26
N ALA A 243 -31.98 12.16 1.91
CA ALA A 243 -32.40 11.80 0.56
C ALA A 243 -33.61 12.62 0.09
N SER A 244 -34.64 12.74 0.94
CA SER A 244 -35.83 13.54 0.65
C SER A 244 -35.49 15.02 0.42
N ASN A 245 -34.66 15.60 1.28
CA ASN A 245 -34.19 16.98 1.13
C ASN A 245 -33.38 17.19 -0.16
N ALA A 246 -32.62 16.18 -0.59
CA ALA A 246 -31.83 16.20 -1.82
C ALA A 246 -32.65 15.84 -3.07
N GLY A 247 -33.95 15.53 -2.93
CA GLY A 247 -34.85 15.21 -4.05
C GLY A 247 -34.73 13.77 -4.58
N TYR A 248 -34.17 12.85 -3.79
CA TYR A 248 -34.05 11.44 -4.14
C TYR A 248 -35.13 10.59 -3.46
N MET A 249 -35.57 9.55 -4.15
CA MET A 249 -36.58 8.62 -3.64
C MET A 249 -35.90 7.46 -2.92
N LEU A 250 -36.16 7.33 -1.61
CA LEU A 250 -35.75 6.19 -0.80
C LEU A 250 -36.92 5.21 -0.66
N ILE A 251 -36.67 3.95 -0.98
CA ILE A 251 -37.61 2.84 -0.86
C ILE A 251 -37.16 1.97 0.30
N THR A 252 -38.07 1.68 1.23
CA THR A 252 -37.79 0.77 2.34
C THR A 252 -38.27 -0.64 1.99
N GLY A 253 -37.38 -1.62 2.10
CA GLY A 253 -37.68 -3.04 1.91
C GLY A 253 -38.40 -3.65 3.12
N MET A 254 -38.80 -4.93 2.98
CA MET A 254 -39.55 -5.65 4.02
C MET A 254 -38.71 -5.96 5.28
N HIS A 255 -37.38 -5.94 5.18
CA HIS A 255 -36.45 -6.20 6.29
C HIS A 255 -35.70 -4.94 6.77
N ASN A 256 -36.33 -3.77 6.65
CA ASN A 256 -35.71 -2.46 6.93
C ASN A 256 -34.48 -2.14 6.06
N GLU A 257 -34.41 -2.75 4.88
CA GLU A 257 -33.46 -2.39 3.83
C GLU A 257 -33.79 -0.98 3.33
N ALA A 258 -32.77 -0.19 3.00
CA ALA A 258 -32.95 1.11 2.37
C ALA A 258 -32.33 1.10 0.98
N GLU A 259 -33.16 1.18 -0.07
CA GLU A 259 -32.72 1.34 -1.45
C GLU A 259 -32.95 2.78 -1.90
N LEU A 260 -31.92 3.39 -2.48
CA LEU A 260 -31.91 4.74 -2.97
C LEU A 260 -31.60 4.73 -4.46
N GLU A 261 -32.55 5.18 -5.28
CA GLU A 261 -32.33 5.35 -6.72
C GLU A 261 -31.63 6.69 -6.97
N LEU A 262 -30.40 6.62 -7.47
CA LEU A 262 -29.56 7.76 -7.78
C LEU A 262 -29.65 8.11 -9.28
N SER A 263 -28.88 9.10 -9.71
CA SER A 263 -28.87 9.51 -11.13
C SER A 263 -28.32 8.41 -12.06
N ARG A 264 -28.86 8.33 -13.28
CA ARG A 264 -28.36 7.45 -14.38
C ARG A 264 -28.48 5.95 -14.10
N GLY A 265 -29.50 5.53 -13.34
CA GLY A 265 -29.74 4.11 -13.04
C GLY A 265 -28.79 3.51 -12.02
N ILE A 266 -28.01 4.34 -11.32
CA ILE A 266 -27.21 3.92 -10.18
C ILE A 266 -28.15 3.71 -8.99
N LYS A 267 -27.99 2.61 -8.26
CA LYS A 267 -28.73 2.30 -7.04
C LYS A 267 -27.76 2.07 -5.90
N MET A 268 -28.09 2.61 -4.74
CA MET A 268 -27.40 2.34 -3.48
C MET A 268 -28.37 1.60 -2.56
N ALA A 269 -27.92 0.50 -1.96
CA ALA A 269 -28.68 -0.23 -0.96
C ALA A 269 -27.90 -0.32 0.36
N VAL A 270 -28.60 -0.21 1.48
CA VAL A 270 -28.10 -0.57 2.82
C VAL A 270 -28.99 -1.69 3.34
N GLU A 271 -28.43 -2.90 3.45
CA GLU A 271 -29.19 -4.12 3.70
C GLU A 271 -28.40 -5.14 4.54
N PRO A 272 -29.09 -6.01 5.31
CA PRO A 272 -28.46 -7.14 5.95
C PRO A 272 -28.22 -8.28 4.96
N GLN A 273 -27.06 -8.92 5.04
CA GLN A 273 -26.79 -10.20 4.37
C GLN A 273 -27.41 -11.38 5.12
N GLU A 274 -27.43 -12.57 4.50
CA GLU A 274 -27.98 -13.80 5.10
C GLU A 274 -27.35 -14.16 6.46
N ASN A 275 -26.10 -13.78 6.68
CA ASN A 275 -25.36 -13.98 7.93
C ASN A 275 -25.65 -12.91 9.00
N GLY A 276 -26.53 -11.93 8.71
CA GLY A 276 -26.85 -10.80 9.57
C GLY A 276 -25.92 -9.59 9.45
N GLN A 277 -24.82 -9.69 8.69
CA GLN A 277 -23.89 -8.58 8.47
C GLN A 277 -24.56 -7.49 7.64
N TRP A 278 -24.60 -6.26 8.15
CA TRP A 278 -25.04 -5.11 7.37
C TRP A 278 -23.98 -4.70 6.37
N VAL A 279 -24.43 -4.41 5.14
CA VAL A 279 -23.56 -4.00 4.04
C VAL A 279 -24.15 -2.83 3.28
N ILE A 280 -23.28 -2.06 2.65
CA ILE A 280 -23.63 -1.13 1.58
C ILE A 280 -23.39 -1.86 0.25
N LYS A 281 -24.30 -1.72 -0.70
CA LYS A 281 -24.15 -2.22 -2.07
C LYS A 281 -24.41 -1.11 -3.08
N ILE A 282 -23.57 -1.04 -4.10
CA ILE A 282 -23.77 -0.18 -5.25
C ILE A 282 -24.08 -1.06 -6.46
N ASN A 283 -25.11 -0.68 -7.21
CA ASN A 283 -25.45 -1.29 -8.48
C ASN A 283 -25.49 -0.20 -9.55
N ASP A 284 -24.72 -0.37 -10.61
CA ASP A 284 -24.80 0.49 -11.78
C ASP A 284 -24.84 -0.32 -13.09
N PRO A 285 -25.43 0.22 -14.18
CA PRO A 285 -25.59 -0.53 -15.44
C PRO A 285 -24.27 -0.93 -16.11
N ASP A 286 -23.19 -0.19 -15.87
CA ASP A 286 -21.90 -0.38 -16.52
C ASP A 286 -20.90 -1.17 -15.66
N ASN A 287 -21.23 -1.45 -14.39
CA ASN A 287 -20.40 -2.16 -13.40
C ASN A 287 -19.05 -1.45 -13.18
N ARG A 288 -19.11 -0.15 -12.87
CA ARG A 288 -17.97 0.78 -12.85
C ARG A 288 -17.99 1.78 -11.69
N ILE A 289 -19.06 1.84 -10.91
CA ILE A 289 -19.23 2.82 -9.83
C ILE A 289 -18.99 2.13 -8.49
N SER A 290 -17.94 2.56 -7.79
CA SER A 290 -17.63 2.09 -6.43
C SER A 290 -18.39 2.87 -5.35
N TRP A 291 -18.30 2.42 -4.09
CA TRP A 291 -18.76 3.21 -2.95
C TRP A 291 -18.04 4.56 -2.86
N PHE A 292 -16.73 4.56 -3.12
CA PHE A 292 -15.95 5.79 -3.21
C PHE A 292 -16.51 6.76 -4.25
N ASP A 293 -16.86 6.28 -5.46
CA ASP A 293 -17.45 7.11 -6.51
C ASP A 293 -18.77 7.75 -6.06
N VAL A 294 -19.60 7.01 -5.31
CA VAL A 294 -20.85 7.52 -4.74
C VAL A 294 -20.59 8.61 -3.69
N LEU A 295 -19.66 8.39 -2.76
CA LEU A 295 -19.26 9.39 -1.77
C LEU A 295 -18.65 10.64 -2.41
N ASN A 296 -17.93 10.47 -3.51
CA ASN A 296 -17.32 11.59 -4.22
C ASN A 296 -18.40 12.42 -4.95
N LYS A 297 -19.36 11.78 -5.61
CA LYS A 297 -20.34 12.44 -6.47
C LYS A 297 -21.54 13.03 -5.73
N TYR A 298 -22.00 12.41 -4.65
CA TYR A 298 -23.25 12.77 -3.98
C TYR A 298 -22.98 13.35 -2.58
N ASP A 299 -22.94 14.68 -2.50
CA ASP A 299 -22.62 15.40 -1.25
C ASP A 299 -23.50 14.99 -0.07
N PHE A 300 -24.81 14.83 -0.27
CA PHE A 300 -25.73 14.44 0.81
C PHE A 300 -25.46 13.02 1.34
N ILE A 301 -25.00 12.10 0.48
CA ILE A 301 -24.63 10.72 0.88
C ILE A 301 -23.31 10.76 1.63
N ARG A 302 -22.35 11.55 1.16
CA ARG A 302 -21.09 11.76 1.87
C ARG A 302 -21.32 12.33 3.26
N ASP A 303 -22.07 13.41 3.37
CA ASP A 303 -22.32 14.09 4.65
C ASP A 303 -23.11 13.17 5.59
N TRP A 304 -24.03 12.37 5.05
CA TRP A 304 -24.70 11.30 5.79
C TRP A 304 -23.72 10.24 6.29
N TYR A 305 -22.85 9.70 5.43
CA TYR A 305 -21.91 8.64 5.80
C TYR A 305 -20.91 9.13 6.86
N LEU A 306 -20.27 10.27 6.61
CA LEU A 306 -19.30 10.87 7.54
C LEU A 306 -19.93 11.24 8.89
N GLY A 307 -21.19 11.68 8.88
CA GLY A 307 -21.94 12.00 10.10
C GLY A 307 -22.43 10.78 10.90
N ASN A 308 -22.17 9.56 10.43
CA ASN A 308 -22.62 8.31 11.07
C ASN A 308 -21.54 7.21 11.06
N LEU A 309 -20.24 7.57 10.92
CA LEU A 309 -19.13 6.61 10.86
C LEU A 309 -19.11 5.62 12.03
N GLU A 310 -19.45 6.05 13.24
CA GLU A 310 -19.54 5.17 14.43
C GLU A 310 -20.41 3.92 14.19
N SER A 311 -21.39 3.99 13.28
CA SER A 311 -22.32 2.90 12.96
C SER A 311 -22.24 2.39 11.51
N LEU A 312 -21.51 3.07 10.63
CA LEU A 312 -21.50 2.80 9.19
C LEU A 312 -20.10 2.59 8.61
N GLU A 313 -19.05 2.83 9.38
CA GLU A 313 -17.67 2.69 8.91
C GLU A 313 -17.48 1.33 8.23
N ILE A 314 -16.90 1.35 7.04
CA ILE A 314 -16.64 0.12 6.31
C ILE A 314 -15.53 -0.65 7.02
N LYS A 315 -15.73 -1.95 7.13
CA LYS A 315 -14.84 -2.86 7.84
C LYS A 315 -13.51 -3.00 7.10
N ASN A 316 -12.44 -2.85 7.87
CA ASN A 316 -11.09 -3.29 7.49
C ASN A 316 -10.81 -4.67 8.08
N ASP A 317 -9.83 -5.38 7.53
CA ASP A 317 -9.31 -6.60 8.16
C ASP A 317 -8.44 -6.22 9.38
N PRO A 318 -8.88 -6.51 10.62
CA PRO A 318 -8.20 -6.07 11.85
C PRO A 318 -6.87 -6.78 12.10
N ARG A 319 -6.51 -7.76 11.26
CA ARG A 319 -5.19 -8.40 11.32
C ARG A 319 -4.10 -7.53 10.70
N TYR A 320 -4.49 -6.55 9.88
CA TYR A 320 -3.59 -5.71 9.09
C TYR A 320 -3.76 -4.21 9.37
N TYR A 321 -4.82 -3.79 10.06
CA TYR A 321 -5.12 -2.38 10.36
C TYR A 321 -5.55 -2.18 11.81
#